data_AF-A0A1F4RZ79-F1
#
_entry.id   AF-A0A1F4RZ79-F1
#
_cell.length_a   1.000
_cell.length_b   1.000
_cell.length_c   1.000
_cell.angle_alpha   90.00
_cell.angle_beta   90.00
_cell.angle_gamma   90.00
#
_symmetry.space_group_name_H-M   'P 1'
#
loop_
_entity.id
_entity.type
_entity.pdbx_description
1 polymer ?
#
loop_
_entity_poly.entity_id
_entity_poly.type
_entity_poly.pdbx_seq_one_letter_code
_entity_poly.pdbx_strand_id
1 'polypeptide(L)'
;MKDKLLEAMETYFDGDQKRISHAKKVLYFAEEIMSKEGGDKDIIIASAILHDIGIHNAEKKYNSTAGKYQEIEGPPIAKKILEDIGFPQDKIGEVLDIIAHHHSGGIETNNFKVIWDSDWLVNIKEDDNLNIDKHKADKIFFTNTAKRIYSFCCAGCPPEFKKNQGKYAK
;
A
#
# COMPACT_ATOMS: atom_id res chain seq x y z
N MET A 1 9.35 10.13 12.35
CA MET A 1 8.99 8.70 12.28
C MET A 1 9.01 8.21 10.85
N LYS A 2 8.19 8.78 9.94
CA LYS A 2 8.19 8.49 8.49
C LYS A 2 9.59 8.41 7.87
N ASP A 3 10.45 9.40 8.11
CA ASP A 3 11.79 9.43 7.49
C ASP A 3 12.68 8.25 7.94
N LYS A 4 12.59 7.86 9.22
CA LYS A 4 13.31 6.68 9.73
C LYS A 4 12.81 5.38 9.10
N LEU A 5 11.51 5.27 8.86
CA LEU A 5 10.92 4.12 8.16
C LEU A 5 11.38 4.05 6.70
N LEU A 6 11.41 5.19 6.01
CA LEU A 6 11.89 5.28 4.63
C LEU A 6 13.37 4.89 4.55
N GLU A 7 14.21 5.43 5.43
CA GLU A 7 15.64 5.09 5.49
C GLU A 7 15.86 3.60 5.77
N ALA A 8 15.11 3.02 6.72
CA ALA A 8 15.20 1.60 7.04
C ALA A 8 14.76 0.70 5.87
N MET A 9 13.67 1.05 5.20
CA MET A 9 13.17 0.34 4.01
C MET A 9 14.15 0.43 2.84
N GLU A 10 14.70 1.62 2.56
CA GLU A 10 15.69 1.82 1.50
C GLU A 10 16.99 1.05 1.78
N THR A 11 17.43 1.04 3.04
CA THR A 11 18.59 0.25 3.47
C THR A 11 18.33 -1.24 3.30
N TYR A 12 17.14 -1.72 3.66
CA TYR A 12 16.80 -3.14 3.52
C TYR A 12 16.74 -3.58 2.06
N PHE A 13 16.14 -2.77 1.19
CA PHE A 13 16.03 -3.09 -0.23
C PHE A 13 17.33 -2.93 -1.03
N ASP A 14 18.40 -2.39 -0.42
CA ASP A 14 19.78 -2.38 -0.93
C ASP A 14 19.90 -2.06 -2.44
N GLY A 15 19.28 -0.95 -2.84
CA GLY A 15 19.34 -0.48 -4.22
C GLY A 15 18.30 -1.07 -5.18
N ASP A 16 17.39 -1.92 -4.73
CA ASP A 16 16.21 -2.36 -5.50
C ASP A 16 15.24 -1.19 -5.74
N GLN A 17 15.54 -0.38 -6.76
CA GLN A 17 14.80 0.83 -7.09
C GLN A 17 13.34 0.55 -7.45
N LYS A 18 13.03 -0.64 -7.96
CA LYS A 18 11.66 -1.01 -8.29
C LYS A 18 10.82 -1.07 -7.03
N ARG A 19 11.28 -1.80 -6.00
CA ARG A 19 10.54 -1.96 -4.74
C ARG A 19 10.51 -0.68 -3.91
N ILE A 20 11.61 0.06 -3.88
CA ILE A 20 11.67 1.38 -3.24
C ILE A 20 10.66 2.36 -3.89
N SER A 21 10.62 2.41 -5.23
CA SER A 21 9.70 3.30 -5.95
C SER A 21 8.24 2.89 -5.73
N HIS A 22 7.96 1.59 -5.76
CA HIS A 22 6.64 1.03 -5.50
C HIS A 22 6.14 1.45 -4.10
N ALA A 23 6.89 1.16 -3.04
CA ALA A 23 6.52 1.51 -1.67
C ALA A 23 6.28 3.03 -1.49
N LYS A 24 7.10 3.88 -2.14
CA LYS A 24 6.90 5.34 -2.11
C LYS A 24 5.62 5.79 -2.80
N LYS A 25 5.22 5.15 -3.91
CA LYS A 25 3.96 5.44 -4.59
C LYS A 25 2.76 4.96 -3.76
N VAL A 26 2.87 3.79 -3.11
CA VAL A 26 1.84 3.28 -2.19
C VAL A 26 1.67 4.24 -1.02
N LEU A 27 2.77 4.70 -0.42
CA LEU A 27 2.74 5.71 0.63
C LEU A 27 2.05 7.01 0.19
N TYR A 28 2.31 7.49 -1.02
CA TYR A 28 1.62 8.66 -1.57
C TYR A 28 0.09 8.46 -1.61
N PHE A 29 -0.39 7.34 -2.16
CA PHE A 29 -1.84 7.09 -2.19
C PHE A 29 -2.42 6.84 -0.80
N ALA A 30 -1.68 6.20 0.10
CA ALA A 30 -2.11 5.96 1.46
C ALA A 30 -2.33 7.28 2.22
N GLU A 31 -1.43 8.26 2.06
CA GLU A 31 -1.60 9.59 2.64
C GLU A 31 -2.80 10.35 2.05
N GLU A 32 -2.99 10.27 0.72
CA GLU A 32 -4.14 10.89 0.04
C GLU A 32 -5.48 10.29 0.51
N ILE A 33 -5.59 8.95 0.54
CA ILE A 33 -6.80 8.25 0.97
C ILE A 33 -7.07 8.50 2.45
N MET A 34 -6.06 8.35 3.32
CA MET A 34 -6.18 8.61 4.76
C MET A 34 -6.67 10.04 5.03
N SER A 35 -6.26 11.03 4.24
CA SER A 35 -6.70 12.42 4.41
C SER A 35 -8.22 12.62 4.27
N LYS A 36 -8.92 11.67 3.60
CA LYS A 36 -10.37 11.71 3.34
C LYS A 36 -11.15 10.66 4.12
N GLU A 37 -10.56 9.49 4.31
CA GLU A 37 -11.22 8.31 4.90
C GLU A 37 -10.80 8.08 6.36
N GLY A 38 -9.82 8.84 6.86
CA GLY A 38 -9.30 8.72 8.23
C GLY A 38 -8.43 7.47 8.46
N GLY A 39 -8.23 7.13 9.73
CA GLY A 39 -7.36 6.03 10.17
C GLY A 39 -6.22 6.49 11.08
N ASP A 40 -5.48 5.53 11.63
CA ASP A 40 -4.28 5.82 12.43
C ASP A 40 -3.10 6.09 11.50
N LYS A 41 -2.61 7.33 11.57
CA LYS A 41 -1.52 7.81 10.71
C LYS A 41 -0.25 6.98 10.82
N ASP A 42 0.13 6.56 12.01
CA ASP A 42 1.39 5.85 12.20
C ASP A 42 1.28 4.43 11.63
N ILE A 43 0.15 3.75 11.87
CA ILE A 43 -0.12 2.41 11.34
C ILE A 43 -0.13 2.44 9.82
N ILE A 44 -0.85 3.40 9.22
CA ILE A 44 -0.96 3.51 7.76
C ILE A 44 0.40 3.82 7.14
N ILE A 45 1.15 4.79 7.66
CA ILE A 45 2.46 5.14 7.10
C ILE A 45 3.44 3.98 7.21
N ALA A 46 3.51 3.31 8.36
CA ALA A 46 4.39 2.16 8.55
C ALA A 46 4.03 1.00 7.64
N SER A 47 2.74 0.66 7.55
CA SER A 47 2.25 -0.43 6.70
C SER A 47 2.49 -0.14 5.22
N ALA A 48 2.22 1.08 4.75
CA ALA A 48 2.46 1.45 3.36
C ALA A 48 3.94 1.32 2.96
N ILE A 49 4.86 1.73 3.85
CA ILE A 49 6.30 1.65 3.59
C ILE A 49 6.81 0.21 3.62
N LEU A 50 6.26 -0.63 4.49
CA LEU A 50 6.81 -1.96 4.81
C LEU A 50 6.00 -3.15 4.27
N HIS A 51 4.86 -2.97 3.60
CA HIS A 51 4.00 -4.09 3.16
C HIS A 51 4.75 -5.16 2.36
N ASP A 52 5.57 -4.73 1.39
CA ASP A 52 6.34 -5.60 0.49
C ASP A 52 7.70 -6.05 1.07
N ILE A 53 8.02 -5.74 2.33
CA ILE A 53 9.38 -5.96 2.88
C ILE A 53 9.78 -7.45 2.90
N GLY A 54 8.81 -8.36 2.85
CA GLY A 54 9.05 -9.81 2.81
C GLY A 54 9.60 -10.33 1.49
N ILE A 55 9.60 -9.53 0.42
CA ILE A 55 9.82 -10.04 -0.95
C ILE A 55 11.19 -10.65 -1.19
N HIS A 56 12.28 -10.07 -0.65
CA HIS A 56 13.64 -10.61 -0.82
C HIS A 56 13.81 -11.95 -0.09
N ASN A 57 13.22 -12.09 1.10
CA ASN A 57 13.22 -13.36 1.83
C ASN A 57 12.35 -14.41 1.14
N ALA A 58 11.20 -14.00 0.57
CA ALA A 58 10.34 -14.87 -0.20
C ALA A 58 11.09 -15.47 -1.41
N GLU A 59 11.78 -14.62 -2.16
CA GLU A 59 12.62 -15.03 -3.29
C GLU A 59 13.74 -15.98 -2.84
N LYS A 60 14.47 -15.62 -1.78
CA LYS A 60 15.59 -16.42 -1.28
C LYS A 60 15.18 -17.81 -0.76
N LYS A 61 14.05 -17.90 -0.05
CA LYS A 61 13.61 -19.16 0.61
C LYS A 61 12.76 -20.05 -0.30
N TYR A 62 11.94 -19.45 -1.16
CA TYR A 62 10.94 -20.17 -1.95
C TYR A 62 11.17 -20.07 -3.46
N ASN A 63 12.20 -19.35 -3.91
CA ASN A 63 12.44 -19.04 -5.32
C ASN A 63 11.19 -18.43 -5.99
N SER A 64 10.48 -17.58 -5.24
CA SER A 64 9.20 -17.00 -5.65
C SER A 64 8.91 -15.69 -4.93
N THR A 65 8.38 -14.72 -5.66
CA THR A 65 7.89 -13.43 -5.14
C THR A 65 6.38 -13.42 -4.94
N ALA A 66 5.72 -14.59 -4.92
CA ALA A 66 4.28 -14.68 -4.75
C ALA A 66 3.84 -14.11 -3.39
N GLY A 67 2.71 -13.39 -3.38
CA GLY A 67 2.22 -12.66 -2.22
C GLY A 67 2.14 -13.48 -0.93
N LYS A 68 1.67 -14.73 -1.01
CA LYS A 68 1.61 -15.65 0.14
C LYS A 68 2.94 -15.84 0.87
N TYR A 69 4.07 -15.76 0.17
CA TYR A 69 5.39 -15.91 0.79
C TYR A 69 5.89 -14.59 1.35
N GLN A 70 5.53 -13.46 0.73
CA GLN A 70 5.81 -12.14 1.27
C GLN A 70 5.07 -11.92 2.59
N GLU A 71 3.81 -12.34 2.67
CA GLU A 71 2.97 -12.30 3.87
C GLU A 71 3.53 -13.14 5.03
N ILE A 72 4.21 -14.25 4.73
CA ILE A 72 4.89 -15.08 5.73
C ILE A 72 6.19 -14.42 6.20
N GLU A 73 6.97 -13.88 5.27
CA GLU A 73 8.34 -13.41 5.53
C GLU A 73 8.42 -11.95 5.98
N GLY A 74 7.43 -11.13 5.63
CA GLY A 74 7.38 -9.70 5.91
C GLY A 74 7.26 -9.35 7.40
N PRO A 75 6.30 -9.92 8.16
CA PRO A 75 6.08 -9.53 9.55
C PRO A 75 7.31 -9.65 10.47
N PRO A 76 8.13 -10.73 10.41
CA PRO A 76 9.35 -10.81 11.21
C PRO A 76 10.36 -9.68 10.91
N ILE A 77 10.49 -9.27 9.64
CA ILE A 77 11.41 -8.21 9.21
C ILE A 77 10.87 -6.85 9.66
N ALA A 78 9.59 -6.59 9.37
CA ALA A 78 8.92 -5.36 9.74
C ALA A 78 8.95 -5.14 11.26
N LYS A 79 8.72 -6.20 12.06
CA LYS A 79 8.78 -6.13 13.52
C LYS A 79 10.13 -5.61 13.99
N LYS A 80 11.22 -6.19 13.48
CA LYS A 80 12.58 -5.78 13.84
C LYS A 80 12.83 -4.31 13.49
N ILE A 81 12.46 -3.90 12.27
CA ILE A 81 12.62 -2.50 11.82
C ILE A 81 11.85 -1.55 12.76
N LEU A 82 10.59 -1.87 13.09
CA LEU A 82 9.74 -1.05 13.96
C LEU A 82 10.29 -0.94 15.38
N GLU A 83 10.79 -2.03 15.94
CA GLU A 83 11.44 -2.04 17.27
C GLU A 83 12.73 -1.22 17.27
N ASP A 84 13.60 -1.40 16.26
CA ASP A 84 14.89 -0.71 16.16
C ASP A 84 14.74 0.83 16.06
N ILE A 85 13.68 1.32 15.38
CA ILE A 85 13.43 2.76 15.26
C ILE A 85 12.64 3.36 16.43
N GLY A 86 12.20 2.54 17.39
CA GLY A 86 11.41 2.96 18.55
C GLY A 86 9.95 3.27 18.22
N PHE A 87 9.31 2.48 17.36
CA PHE A 87 7.89 2.65 17.00
C PHE A 87 6.96 2.33 18.19
N PRO A 88 5.78 2.98 18.32
CA PRO A 88 4.84 2.72 19.42
C PRO A 88 4.42 1.25 19.51
N GLN A 89 4.69 0.63 20.67
CA GLN A 89 4.51 -0.81 20.88
C GLN A 89 3.05 -1.25 20.75
N ASP A 90 2.11 -0.40 21.15
CA ASP A 90 0.66 -0.62 21.03
C ASP A 90 0.17 -0.67 19.58
N LYS A 91 0.97 -0.15 18.62
CA LYS A 91 0.62 -0.09 17.20
C LYS A 91 1.31 -1.17 16.35
N ILE A 92 2.41 -1.76 16.82
CA ILE A 92 3.17 -2.75 16.06
C ILE A 92 2.29 -3.92 15.65
N GLY A 93 1.44 -4.42 16.55
CA GLY A 93 0.58 -5.57 16.29
C GLY A 93 -0.28 -5.41 15.03
N GLU A 94 -0.95 -4.26 14.87
CA GLU A 94 -1.80 -4.00 13.69
C GLU A 94 -0.98 -3.80 12.42
N VAL A 95 0.20 -3.16 12.50
CA VAL A 95 1.09 -3.04 11.33
C VAL A 95 1.52 -4.43 10.83
N LEU A 96 1.91 -5.32 11.75
CA LEU A 96 2.31 -6.68 11.38
C LEU A 96 1.14 -7.48 10.79
N ASP A 97 -0.07 -7.30 11.32
CA ASP A 97 -1.27 -7.98 10.83
C ASP A 97 -1.62 -7.52 9.41
N ILE A 98 -1.54 -6.21 9.13
CA ILE A 98 -1.73 -5.66 7.77
C ILE A 98 -0.69 -6.26 6.82
N ILE A 99 0.59 -6.29 7.21
CA ILE A 99 1.67 -6.86 6.37
C ILE A 99 1.45 -8.36 6.14
N ALA A 100 0.93 -9.11 7.10
CA ALA A 100 0.65 -10.53 6.97
C ALA A 100 -0.55 -10.84 6.05
N HIS A 101 -1.36 -9.84 5.68
CA HIS A 101 -2.61 -10.06 4.95
C HIS A 101 -2.82 -9.11 3.75
N HIS A 102 -1.82 -8.32 3.37
CA HIS A 102 -1.98 -7.28 2.35
C HIS A 102 -2.33 -7.82 0.94
N HIS A 103 -2.05 -9.09 0.65
CA HIS A 103 -2.47 -9.74 -0.60
C HIS A 103 -3.70 -10.65 -0.42
N SER A 104 -3.84 -11.28 0.74
CA SER A 104 -4.88 -12.27 1.04
C SER A 104 -6.18 -11.65 1.53
N GLY A 105 -6.15 -10.42 2.06
CA GLY A 105 -7.36 -9.75 2.54
C GLY A 105 -7.84 -10.26 3.89
N GLY A 106 -9.11 -10.00 4.21
CA GLY A 106 -9.77 -10.54 5.40
C GLY A 106 -9.67 -9.68 6.66
N ILE A 107 -8.99 -8.55 6.62
CA ILE A 107 -8.97 -7.57 7.72
C ILE A 107 -9.99 -6.47 7.45
N GLU A 108 -10.81 -6.14 8.45
CA GLU A 108 -11.91 -5.17 8.31
C GLU A 108 -11.59 -3.77 8.84
N THR A 109 -10.36 -3.54 9.33
CA THR A 109 -9.95 -2.23 9.88
C THR A 109 -9.89 -1.16 8.80
N ASN A 110 -10.08 0.10 9.20
CA ASN A 110 -9.95 1.22 8.27
C ASN A 110 -8.53 1.36 7.75
N ASN A 111 -7.53 1.12 8.60
CA ASN A 111 -6.12 1.17 8.23
C ASN A 111 -5.80 0.16 7.12
N PHE A 112 -6.27 -1.08 7.26
CA PHE A 112 -6.10 -2.10 6.23
C PHE A 112 -6.71 -1.68 4.89
N LYS A 113 -7.94 -1.17 4.89
CA LYS A 113 -8.62 -0.71 3.67
C LYS A 113 -7.84 0.38 2.93
N VAL A 114 -7.22 1.31 3.67
CA VAL A 114 -6.35 2.33 3.09
C VAL A 114 -5.13 1.70 2.40
N ILE A 115 -4.47 0.74 3.04
CA ILE A 115 -3.28 0.08 2.47
C ILE A 115 -3.63 -0.76 1.26
N TRP A 116 -4.66 -1.60 1.36
CA TRP A 116 -5.17 -2.40 0.27
C TRP A 116 -5.48 -1.56 -0.97
N ASP A 117 -6.26 -0.49 -0.79
CA ASP A 117 -6.62 0.40 -1.88
C ASP A 117 -5.40 1.09 -2.50
N SER A 118 -4.44 1.50 -1.67
CA SER A 118 -3.23 2.19 -2.12
C SER A 118 -2.34 1.29 -2.95
N ASP A 119 -2.14 0.05 -2.50
CA ASP A 119 -1.35 -0.96 -3.21
C ASP A 119 -2.01 -1.31 -4.56
N TRP A 120 -3.32 -1.57 -4.59
CA TRP A 120 -4.05 -1.81 -5.83
C TRP A 120 -3.98 -0.64 -6.83
N LEU A 121 -4.04 0.61 -6.35
CA LEU A 121 -3.90 1.79 -7.21
C LEU A 121 -2.53 1.89 -7.89
N VAL A 122 -1.47 1.42 -7.23
CA VAL A 122 -0.12 1.38 -7.80
C VAL A 122 0.04 0.18 -8.71
N ASN A 123 -0.35 -1.02 -8.26
CA ASN A 123 -0.24 -2.25 -9.04
C ASN A 123 -0.93 -2.17 -10.41
N ILE A 124 -2.15 -1.62 -10.47
CA ILE A 124 -2.86 -1.44 -11.75
C ILE A 124 -2.12 -0.48 -12.71
N LYS A 125 -1.31 0.45 -12.19
CA LYS A 125 -0.52 1.37 -13.01
C LYS A 125 0.83 0.80 -13.43
N GLU A 126 1.37 -0.16 -12.67
CA GLU A 126 2.71 -0.72 -12.90
C GLU A 126 2.68 -2.07 -13.61
N ASP A 127 1.54 -2.76 -13.63
CA ASP A 127 1.37 -4.04 -14.33
C ASP A 127 0.37 -3.90 -15.49
N ASP A 128 0.91 -3.80 -16.72
CA ASP A 128 0.14 -3.73 -17.96
C ASP A 128 -0.77 -4.95 -18.20
N ASN A 129 -0.54 -6.07 -17.49
CA ASN A 129 -1.39 -7.26 -17.58
C ASN A 129 -2.66 -7.14 -16.71
N LEU A 130 -2.71 -6.20 -15.77
CA LEU A 130 -3.88 -5.96 -14.92
C LEU A 130 -4.91 -5.09 -15.64
N ASN A 131 -5.73 -5.71 -16.48
CA ASN A 131 -6.90 -5.04 -17.07
C ASN A 131 -8.12 -5.14 -16.14
N ILE A 132 -8.20 -4.17 -15.23
CA ILE A 132 -9.34 -3.97 -14.33
C ILE A 132 -10.32 -3.02 -15.02
N ASP A 133 -11.60 -3.40 -15.12
CA ASP A 133 -12.68 -2.50 -15.54
C ASP A 133 -13.33 -1.83 -14.33
N LYS A 134 -14.19 -0.83 -14.56
CA LYS A 134 -14.86 -0.09 -13.48
C LYS A 134 -15.66 -1.00 -12.52
N HIS A 135 -16.35 -2.01 -13.04
CA HIS A 135 -17.17 -2.90 -12.21
C HIS A 135 -16.31 -3.82 -11.33
N LYS A 136 -15.16 -4.27 -11.83
CA LYS A 136 -14.16 -4.98 -11.00
C LYS A 136 -13.52 -4.06 -9.98
N ALA A 137 -13.16 -2.83 -10.37
CA ALA A 137 -12.61 -1.84 -9.46
C ALA A 137 -13.54 -1.54 -8.28
N ASP A 138 -14.85 -1.45 -8.51
CA ASP A 138 -15.85 -1.22 -7.45
C ASP A 138 -15.90 -2.35 -6.41
N LYS A 139 -15.47 -3.57 -6.78
CA LYS A 139 -15.38 -4.74 -5.90
C LYS A 139 -14.01 -4.90 -5.22
N ILE A 140 -12.95 -4.40 -5.87
CA ILE A 140 -11.58 -4.46 -5.37
C ILE A 140 -11.35 -3.37 -4.32
N PHE A 141 -11.76 -2.14 -4.63
CA PHE A 141 -11.52 -0.99 -3.76
C PHE A 141 -12.55 -0.92 -2.64
N PHE A 142 -12.08 -0.69 -1.42
CA PHE A 142 -12.90 -0.53 -0.24
C PHE A 142 -13.44 0.90 -0.09
N THR A 143 -12.60 1.91 -0.33
CA THR A 143 -12.91 3.31 -0.06
C THR A 143 -13.51 4.03 -1.26
N ASN A 144 -14.34 5.04 -1.00
CA ASN A 144 -14.88 5.91 -2.05
C ASN A 144 -13.77 6.75 -2.68
N THR A 145 -12.78 7.15 -1.89
CA THR A 145 -11.63 7.92 -2.37
C THR A 145 -10.82 7.13 -3.39
N ALA A 146 -10.49 5.86 -3.14
CA ALA A 146 -9.76 5.03 -4.10
C ALA A 146 -10.55 4.80 -5.40
N LYS A 147 -11.85 4.52 -5.31
CA LYS A 147 -12.74 4.38 -6.49
C LYS A 147 -12.76 5.63 -7.35
N ARG A 148 -12.78 6.81 -6.73
CA ARG A 148 -12.69 8.11 -7.42
C ARG A 148 -11.32 8.30 -8.06
N ILE A 149 -10.22 8.07 -7.33
CA ILE A 149 -8.86 8.17 -7.87
C ILE A 149 -8.71 7.28 -9.10
N TYR A 150 -9.11 6.01 -9.00
CA TYR A 150 -9.06 5.06 -10.10
C TYR A 150 -9.88 5.53 -11.32
N SER A 151 -11.11 6.01 -11.08
CA SER A 151 -12.00 6.51 -12.13
C SER A 151 -11.44 7.75 -12.87
N PHE A 152 -10.69 8.61 -12.18
CA PHE A 152 -10.12 9.83 -12.79
C PHE A 152 -8.72 9.62 -13.39
N CYS A 153 -7.91 8.72 -12.82
CA CYS A 153 -6.53 8.50 -13.26
C CYS A 153 -6.34 7.36 -14.24
N CYS A 154 -7.09 6.25 -14.12
CA CYS A 154 -6.75 5.00 -14.80
C CYS A 154 -7.76 4.60 -15.90
N ALA A 155 -9.05 4.90 -15.73
CA ALA A 155 -10.10 4.51 -16.68
C ALA A 155 -10.24 5.46 -17.90
N GLY A 156 -9.25 6.32 -18.15
CA GLY A 156 -9.36 7.45 -19.06
C GLY A 156 -10.12 8.60 -18.39
N CYS A 157 -9.42 9.71 -18.16
CA CYS A 157 -10.03 10.93 -17.66
C CYS A 157 -11.27 11.27 -18.51
N PRO A 158 -12.51 11.30 -17.95
CA PRO A 158 -13.68 11.70 -18.71
C PRO A 158 -13.39 13.07 -19.36
N PRO A 159 -13.65 13.29 -20.66
CA PRO A 159 -13.32 14.55 -21.34
C PRO A 159 -13.83 15.81 -20.63
N GLU A 160 -14.91 15.63 -19.85
CA GLU A 160 -15.57 16.66 -19.03
C GLU A 160 -14.77 17.06 -17.79
N PHE A 161 -13.91 16.19 -17.25
CA PHE A 161 -13.06 16.50 -16.09
C PHE A 161 -11.96 17.50 -16.43
N LYS A 162 -11.42 17.47 -17.66
CA LYS A 162 -10.49 18.51 -18.16
C LYS A 162 -11.14 19.90 -18.23
N LYS A 163 -12.47 19.96 -18.38
CA LYS A 163 -13.21 21.21 -18.55
C LYS A 163 -13.73 21.80 -17.24
N ASN A 164 -13.90 20.99 -16.19
CA ASN A 164 -14.49 21.50 -14.95
C ASN A 164 -14.09 20.68 -13.71
N GLN A 165 -12.81 20.76 -13.33
CA GLN A 165 -12.24 20.07 -12.17
C GLN A 165 -12.99 20.37 -10.86
N GLY A 166 -13.52 21.58 -10.70
CA GLY A 166 -14.23 22.02 -9.49
C GLY A 166 -15.61 21.38 -9.25
N LYS A 167 -16.24 20.78 -10.27
CA LYS A 167 -17.53 20.09 -10.12
C LYS A 167 -17.41 18.76 -9.40
N TYR A 168 -16.28 18.09 -9.56
CA TYR A 168 -16.03 16.75 -9.04
C TYR A 168 -15.20 16.75 -7.76
N ALA A 169 -14.75 17.91 -7.29
CA ALA A 169 -13.95 18.08 -6.07
C ALA A 169 -14.78 18.31 -4.79
N LYS A 170 -16.07 17.94 -4.80
CA LYS A 170 -16.94 17.96 -3.61
C LYS A 170 -17.28 16.54 -3.18
#